data_AF-A0A9K3EDT6-F1
#
_entry.id   AF-A0A9K3EDT6-F1
#
_cell.length_a   1.000
_cell.length_b   1.000
_cell.length_c   1.000
_cell.angle_alpha   90.00
_cell.angle_beta   90.00
_cell.angle_gamma   90.00
#
_symmetry.space_group_name_H-M   'P 1'
#
loop_
_entity.id
_entity.type
_entity.pdbx_description
1 polymer ?
#
loop_
_entity_poly.entity_id
_entity_poly.type
_entity_poly.pdbx_seq_one_letter_code
_entity_poly.pdbx_strand_id
1 'polypeptide(L)'
;MRGRGVVLIANSILNDGELDGAVATLIDASRAVGHCGGYLECAQHAEEVFGQEFDTSHCLVTDQADAELAWAEKAYDHLSLPVMDLVVDALKHDDWCLRLKSLLDPPETVLLSDKEELAGDDDGGEKHDGDDDDGGNE
;
A
#
# COMPACT_ATOMS: atom_id res chain seq x y z
N MET A 1 15.65 17.79 19.33
CA MET A 1 15.75 16.58 18.51
C MET A 1 14.80 15.43 18.91
N ARG A 2 13.99 15.55 19.98
CA ARG A 2 13.16 14.47 20.54
C ARG A 2 11.95 13.97 19.74
N GLY A 3 11.80 14.34 18.46
CA GLY A 3 10.62 14.01 17.64
C GLY A 3 10.92 13.43 16.25
N ARG A 4 12.19 13.39 15.81
CA ARG A 4 12.55 12.88 14.47
C ARG A 4 12.27 11.38 14.34
N GLY A 5 12.54 10.63 15.40
CA GLY A 5 12.26 9.19 15.47
C GLY A 5 10.85 8.74 15.20
N VAL A 6 9.92 9.32 15.94
CA VAL A 6 8.50 8.97 15.83
C VAL A 6 7.99 9.26 14.43
N VAL A 7 8.46 10.35 13.82
CA VAL A 7 8.13 10.70 12.42
C VAL A 7 8.71 9.67 11.45
N LEU A 8 9.96 9.22 11.65
CA LEU A 8 10.56 8.19 10.79
C LEU A 8 9.80 6.86 10.87
N ILE A 9 9.46 6.40 12.08
CA ILE A 9 8.68 5.17 12.27
C ILE A 9 7.29 5.29 11.64
N ALA A 10 6.60 6.40 11.88
CA ALA A 10 5.30 6.65 11.26
C ALA A 10 5.40 6.64 9.74
N ASN A 11 6.42 7.28 9.17
CA ASN A 11 6.64 7.28 7.73
C ASN A 11 7.02 5.89 7.19
N SER A 12 7.77 5.08 7.94
CA SER A 12 8.04 3.68 7.56
C SER A 12 6.78 2.85 7.48
N ILE A 13 5.80 3.08 8.37
CA ILE A 13 4.50 2.40 8.35
C ILE A 13 3.65 2.92 7.18
N LEU A 14 3.51 4.25 7.08
CA LEU A 14 2.58 4.89 6.14
C LEU A 14 3.04 4.86 4.68
N ASN A 15 4.32 4.58 4.40
CA ASN A 15 4.84 4.42 3.04
C ASN A 15 5.11 2.95 2.71
N ASP A 16 4.62 2.00 3.51
CA ASP A 16 4.73 0.58 3.22
C ASP A 16 3.74 0.20 2.10
N GLY A 17 4.27 -0.21 0.95
CA GLY A 17 3.45 -0.55 -0.21
C GLY A 17 2.58 -1.80 -0.01
N GLU A 18 2.96 -2.71 0.89
CA GLU A 18 2.12 -3.87 1.22
C GLU A 18 0.95 -3.45 2.09
N LEU A 19 1.14 -2.51 3.02
CA LEU A 19 0.04 -1.89 3.76
C LEU A 19 -0.95 -1.20 2.84
N ASP A 20 -0.46 -0.35 1.93
CA ASP A 20 -1.30 0.34 0.96
C ASP A 20 -2.11 -0.64 0.10
N GLY A 21 -1.47 -1.70 -0.39
CA GLY A 21 -2.13 -2.75 -1.18
C GLY A 21 -3.17 -3.54 -0.39
N ALA A 22 -2.86 -3.92 0.86
CA ALA A 22 -3.78 -4.64 1.73
C ALA A 22 -5.01 -3.78 2.08
N VAL A 23 -4.81 -2.51 2.40
CA VAL A 23 -5.90 -1.56 2.68
C VAL A 23 -6.77 -1.33 1.44
N ALA A 24 -6.16 -1.12 0.26
CA ALA A 24 -6.91 -0.97 -0.99
C ALA A 24 -7.79 -2.20 -1.27
N THR A 25 -7.21 -3.39 -1.15
CA THR A 25 -7.92 -4.66 -1.33
C THR A 25 -9.07 -4.83 -0.35
N LEU A 26 -8.85 -4.48 0.92
CA LEU A 26 -9.88 -4.54 1.96
C LEU A 26 -11.04 -3.57 1.67
N ILE A 27 -10.73 -2.35 1.22
CA ILE A 27 -11.74 -1.35 0.84
C ILE A 27 -12.57 -1.84 -0.35
N ASP A 28 -11.93 -2.38 -1.38
CA ASP A 28 -12.61 -2.88 -2.57
C ASP A 28 -13.54 -4.06 -2.24
N ALA A 29 -13.06 -5.02 -1.44
CA ALA A 29 -13.87 -6.16 -0.99
C ALA A 29 -15.04 -5.70 -0.10
N SER A 30 -14.79 -4.79 0.85
CA SER A 30 -15.83 -4.21 1.71
C SER A 30 -16.91 -3.49 0.91
N ARG A 31 -16.49 -2.77 -0.14
CA ARG A 31 -17.40 -2.09 -1.05
C ARG A 31 -18.26 -3.10 -1.83
N ALA A 32 -17.68 -4.19 -2.31
CA ALA A 32 -18.41 -5.22 -3.04
C ALA A 32 -19.49 -5.88 -2.15
N VAL A 33 -19.15 -6.23 -0.91
CA VAL A 33 -20.11 -6.77 0.07
C VAL A 33 -21.21 -5.75 0.39
N GLY A 34 -20.84 -4.49 0.66
CA GLY A 34 -21.82 -3.44 0.92
C GLY A 34 -22.77 -3.19 -0.25
N HIS A 35 -22.27 -3.24 -1.48
CA HIS A 35 -23.09 -3.17 -2.69
C HIS A 35 -24.07 -4.35 -2.78
N CYS A 36 -23.60 -5.58 -2.53
CA CYS A 36 -24.45 -6.77 -2.51
C CYS A 36 -25.56 -6.67 -1.46
N GLY A 37 -25.20 -6.32 -0.22
CA GLY A 37 -26.14 -6.15 0.89
C GLY A 37 -27.20 -5.08 0.62
N GLY A 38 -26.78 -3.93 0.07
CA GLY A 38 -27.72 -2.85 -0.29
C GLY A 38 -28.73 -3.26 -1.36
N TYR A 39 -28.31 -4.03 -2.37
CA TYR A 39 -29.23 -4.56 -3.38
C TYR A 39 -30.24 -5.55 -2.80
N LEU A 40 -29.79 -6.45 -1.93
CA LEU A 40 -30.68 -7.40 -1.25
C LEU A 40 -31.69 -6.68 -0.35
N GLU A 41 -31.27 -5.64 0.38
CA GLU A 41 -32.17 -4.81 1.19
C GLU A 41 -33.23 -4.11 0.30
N CYS A 42 -32.82 -3.53 -0.83
CA CYS A 42 -33.75 -2.92 -1.78
C CYS A 42 -34.73 -3.94 -2.38
N ALA A 43 -34.25 -5.13 -2.76
CA ALA A 43 -35.08 -6.20 -3.27
C ALA A 43 -36.13 -6.62 -2.22
N GLN A 44 -35.70 -6.84 -0.99
CA GLN A 44 -36.60 -7.16 0.12
C GLN A 44 -37.69 -6.10 0.32
N HIS A 45 -37.32 -4.81 0.33
CA HIS A 45 -38.33 -3.74 0.43
C HIS A 45 -39.33 -3.74 -0.73
N ALA A 46 -38.88 -4.04 -1.95
CA ALA A 46 -39.78 -4.16 -3.10
C ALA A 46 -40.73 -5.37 -2.94
N GLU A 47 -40.22 -6.51 -2.49
CA GLU A 47 -41.03 -7.70 -2.22
C GLU A 47 -42.11 -7.45 -1.19
N GLU A 48 -41.77 -6.76 -0.10
CA GLU A 48 -42.71 -6.40 0.98
C GLU A 48 -43.84 -5.46 0.48
N VAL A 49 -43.50 -4.51 -0.40
CA VAL A 49 -44.48 -3.54 -0.93
C VAL A 49 -45.38 -4.16 -1.99
N PHE A 50 -44.81 -4.97 -2.89
CA PHE A 50 -45.54 -5.50 -4.04
C PHE A 50 -46.13 -6.91 -3.79
N GLY A 51 -45.70 -7.60 -2.73
CA GLY A 51 -46.15 -8.95 -2.40
C GLY A 51 -45.72 -10.01 -3.41
N GLN A 52 -44.64 -9.73 -4.16
CA GLN A 52 -44.08 -10.59 -5.19
C GLN A 52 -42.56 -10.64 -5.03
N GLU A 53 -41.96 -11.83 -5.20
CA GLU A 53 -40.51 -12.03 -5.23
C GLU A 53 -39.85 -11.15 -6.31
N PHE A 54 -38.72 -10.54 -5.96
CA PHE A 54 -37.96 -9.64 -6.81
C PHE A 54 -36.74 -10.37 -7.37
N ASP A 55 -36.59 -10.36 -8.70
CA ASP A 55 -35.49 -11.05 -9.35
C ASP A 55 -34.15 -10.34 -9.09
N THR A 56 -33.29 -10.98 -8.30
CA THR A 56 -31.95 -10.50 -7.95
C THR A 56 -30.86 -11.15 -8.81
N SER A 57 -31.20 -12.02 -9.76
CA SER A 57 -30.22 -12.73 -10.61
C SER A 57 -29.34 -11.79 -11.44
N HIS A 58 -29.85 -10.60 -11.74
CA HIS A 58 -29.14 -9.55 -12.48
C HIS A 58 -28.29 -8.62 -11.58
N CYS A 59 -28.41 -8.72 -10.25
CA CYS A 59 -27.74 -7.82 -9.32
C CYS A 59 -26.27 -8.19 -9.02
N LEU A 60 -25.75 -9.27 -9.62
CA LEU A 60 -24.39 -9.79 -9.39
C LEU A 60 -24.08 -9.97 -7.88
N VAL A 61 -25.12 -10.26 -7.09
CA VAL A 61 -24.98 -10.61 -5.68
C VAL A 61 -24.46 -12.03 -5.62
N THR A 62 -23.24 -12.22 -5.10
CA THR A 62 -22.60 -13.53 -5.03
C THR A 62 -21.90 -13.70 -3.69
N ASP A 63 -21.90 -14.92 -3.17
CA ASP A 63 -21.16 -15.30 -1.95
C ASP A 63 -19.63 -15.10 -2.10
N GLN A 64 -19.17 -14.94 -3.34
CA GLN A 64 -17.77 -14.65 -3.66
C GLN A 64 -17.30 -13.34 -3.02
N ALA A 65 -18.17 -12.32 -2.92
CA ALA A 65 -17.81 -11.05 -2.29
C ALA A 65 -17.49 -11.22 -0.80
N ASP A 66 -18.28 -12.02 -0.08
CA ASP A 66 -18.04 -12.30 1.34
C ASP A 66 -16.76 -13.13 1.54
N ALA A 67 -16.50 -14.10 0.65
CA ALA A 67 -15.27 -14.88 0.67
C ALA A 67 -14.02 -14.01 0.41
N GLU A 68 -14.11 -13.07 -0.53
CA GLU A 68 -13.05 -12.11 -0.84
C GLU A 68 -12.81 -11.14 0.32
N LEU A 69 -13.88 -10.65 0.97
CA LEU A 69 -13.75 -9.82 2.16
C LEU A 69 -13.07 -10.58 3.31
N ALA A 70 -13.51 -11.80 3.61
CA ALA A 70 -12.90 -12.61 4.67
C ALA A 70 -11.41 -12.91 4.38
N TRP A 71 -11.05 -13.11 3.11
CA TRP A 71 -9.66 -13.26 2.71
C TRP A 71 -8.86 -11.95 2.87
N ALA A 72 -9.43 -10.81 2.47
CA ALA A 72 -8.79 -9.50 2.57
C ALA A 72 -8.59 -9.07 4.03
N GLU A 73 -9.58 -9.31 4.90
CA GLU A 73 -9.47 -9.10 6.36
C GLU A 73 -8.33 -9.93 6.93
N LYS A 74 -8.28 -11.22 6.58
CA LYS A 74 -7.20 -12.09 7.03
C LYS A 74 -5.84 -11.61 6.53
N ALA A 75 -5.74 -11.17 5.27
CA ALA A 75 -4.49 -10.65 4.72
C ALA A 75 -4.02 -9.39 5.46
N TYR A 76 -4.94 -8.46 5.75
CA TYR A 76 -4.66 -7.25 6.52
C TYR A 76 -4.25 -7.55 7.97
N ASP A 77 -4.97 -8.43 8.66
CA ASP A 77 -4.70 -8.79 10.07
C ASP A 77 -3.36 -9.50 10.26
N HIS A 78 -2.86 -10.18 9.23
CA HIS A 78 -1.59 -10.90 9.26
C HIS A 78 -0.45 -10.14 8.56
N LEU A 79 -0.67 -8.87 8.22
CA LEU A 79 0.35 -8.05 7.59
C LEU A 79 1.53 -7.82 8.55
N SER A 80 2.72 -8.20 8.11
CA SER A 80 3.96 -8.05 8.88
C SER A 80 4.66 -6.79 8.42
N LEU A 81 4.56 -5.71 9.19
CA LEU A 81 5.30 -4.49 8.89
C LEU A 81 6.72 -4.60 9.45
N PRO A 82 7.78 -4.40 8.63
CA PRO A 82 9.16 -4.58 9.07
C PRO A 82 9.53 -3.79 10.34
N VAL A 83 9.00 -2.57 10.46
CA VAL A 83 9.22 -1.72 11.63
C VAL A 83 8.50 -2.23 12.88
N MET A 84 7.34 -2.87 12.73
CA MET A 84 6.63 -3.51 13.83
C MET A 84 7.37 -4.77 14.29
N ASP A 85 7.94 -5.54 13.36
CA ASP A 85 8.78 -6.69 13.70
C ASP A 85 10.01 -6.30 14.51
N LEU A 86 10.67 -5.18 14.15
CA LEU A 86 11.79 -4.63 14.91
C LEU A 86 11.37 -4.17 16.32
N VAL A 87 10.19 -3.58 16.46
CA VAL A 87 9.63 -3.20 17.77
C VAL A 87 9.34 -4.45 18.61
N VAL A 88 8.67 -5.44 18.03
CA VAL A 88 8.33 -6.71 18.70
C VAL A 88 9.60 -7.44 19.13
N ASP A 89 10.64 -7.46 18.30
CA ASP A 89 11.92 -8.08 18.62
C ASP A 89 12.62 -7.34 19.77
N ALA A 90 12.67 -6.00 19.72
CA ALA A 90 13.26 -5.18 20.79
C ALA A 90 12.60 -5.45 22.15
N LEU A 91 11.29 -5.68 22.18
CA LEU A 91 10.52 -5.95 23.41
C LEU A 91 10.83 -7.32 24.04
N LYS A 92 11.46 -8.26 23.31
CA LYS A 92 11.83 -9.59 23.84
C LYS A 92 13.08 -9.56 24.74
N HIS A 93 13.80 -8.43 24.79
CA HIS A 93 15.08 -8.33 25.50
C HIS A 93 14.96 -7.54 26.81
N ASP A 94 15.82 -7.86 27.79
CA ASP A 94 15.86 -7.17 29.09
C ASP A 94 16.23 -5.68 28.95
N ASP A 95 16.99 -5.32 27.92
CA ASP A 95 17.40 -3.96 27.57
C ASP A 95 16.47 -3.29 26.55
N TRP A 96 15.21 -3.73 26.43
CA TRP A 96 14.21 -3.21 25.48
C TRP A 96 14.15 -1.68 25.41
N CYS A 97 14.28 -1.00 26.56
CA CYS A 97 14.26 0.46 26.64
C CYS A 97 15.39 1.14 25.85
N LEU A 98 16.59 0.53 25.82
CA LEU A 98 17.73 1.05 25.04
C LEU A 98 17.54 0.74 23.56
N ARG A 99 17.04 -0.46 23.23
CA ARG A 99 16.77 -0.89 21.85
C ARG A 99 15.72 -0.03 21.17
N LEU A 100 14.58 0.21 21.82
CA LEU A 100 13.54 1.10 21.30
C LEU A 100 14.05 2.53 21.12
N LYS A 101 14.89 3.02 22.03
CA LYS A 101 15.52 4.34 21.87
C LYS A 101 16.45 4.38 20.67
N SER A 102 17.23 3.32 20.42
CA SER A 102 18.08 3.22 19.24
C SER A 102 17.28 3.13 17.94
N LEU A 103 16.10 2.50 17.97
CA LEU A 103 15.20 2.43 16.82
C LEU A 103 14.54 3.79 16.53
N LEU A 104 14.17 4.53 17.59
CA LEU A 104 13.56 5.85 17.49
C LEU A 104 14.59 6.98 17.32
N ASP A 105 15.88 6.75 17.54
CA ASP A 105 16.89 7.79 17.36
C ASP A 105 18.13 7.11 16.80
N PRO A 106 18.04 6.56 15.57
CA PRO A 106 19.20 5.93 14.95
C PRO A 106 20.30 6.98 14.86
N PRO A 107 21.55 6.61 15.21
CA PRO A 107 22.66 7.55 15.09
C PRO A 107 22.69 8.08 13.66
N GLU A 108 22.96 9.39 13.49
CA GLU A 108 23.20 9.97 12.17
C GLU A 108 24.29 9.14 11.50
N THR A 109 23.89 8.21 10.63
CA THR A 109 24.81 7.64 9.68
C THR A 109 25.19 8.83 8.82
N VAL A 110 26.46 9.23 8.96
CA VAL A 110 27.13 10.02 7.94
C VAL A 110 26.78 9.31 6.64
N LEU A 111 25.94 9.94 5.82
CA LEU A 111 25.82 9.58 4.43
C LEU A 111 27.26 9.69 3.94
N LEU A 112 27.98 8.56 3.92
CA LEU A 112 29.14 8.42 3.09
C LEU A 112 28.55 8.66 1.71
N SER A 113 28.64 9.91 1.29
CA SER A 113 28.41 10.34 -0.07
C SER A 113 29.29 9.39 -0.85
N ASP A 114 28.69 8.38 -1.48
CA ASP A 114 29.30 7.70 -2.61
C ASP A 114 29.45 8.80 -3.66
N LYS A 115 30.50 9.58 -3.47
CA LYS A 115 31.05 10.49 -4.44
C LYS A 115 31.55 9.57 -5.52
N GLU A 116 30.66 9.30 -6.46
CA GLU A 116 30.99 8.78 -7.78
C GLU A 116 32.23 9.56 -8.23
N GLU A 117 33.39 8.90 -8.23
CA GLU A 117 34.56 9.39 -8.93
C GLU A 117 34.16 9.40 -10.41
N LEU A 118 33.70 10.55 -10.88
CA LEU A 118 33.68 10.87 -12.30
C LEU A 118 35.13 10.76 -12.77
N ALA A 119 35.49 9.61 -13.32
CA ALA A 119 36.71 9.44 -14.09
C ALA A 119 36.62 10.37 -15.30
N GLY A 120 37.33 11.49 -15.20
CA GLY A 120 37.50 12.44 -16.27
C GLY A 120 38.36 11.86 -17.39
N ASP A 121 37.88 12.13 -18.61
CA ASP A 121 38.57 12.47 -19.85
C ASP A 121 39.68 11.53 -20.39
N ASP A 122 39.58 11.12 -21.65
CA ASP A 122 39.91 12.04 -22.76
C ASP A 122 39.65 11.44 -24.16
N ASP A 123 39.27 12.35 -25.05
CA ASP A 123 39.54 12.46 -26.50
C ASP A 123 39.08 11.40 -27.53
N GLY A 124 38.36 11.91 -28.54
CA GLY A 124 38.03 11.20 -29.78
C GLY A 124 36.97 11.92 -30.62
N GLY A 125 37.33 13.09 -31.16
CA GLY A 125 36.42 14.04 -31.80
C GLY A 125 35.80 13.68 -33.18
N GLU A 126 34.79 14.50 -33.51
CA GLU A 126 34.20 14.93 -34.80
C GLU A 126 33.87 13.86 -35.89
N LYS A 127 32.74 13.85 -36.63
CA LYS A 127 31.98 14.89 -37.38
C LYS A 127 30.56 14.33 -37.68
N HIS A 128 29.48 15.09 -37.48
CA HIS A 128 28.68 15.85 -38.47
C HIS A 128 28.10 15.04 -39.64
N ASP A 129 26.76 14.89 -39.71
CA ASP A 129 25.90 15.42 -40.79
C ASP A 129 24.52 14.72 -40.87
N GLY A 130 23.45 15.52 -41.05
CA GLY A 130 22.13 15.14 -41.57
C GLY A 130 21.06 14.90 -40.50
N ASP A 131 20.27 15.87 -40.03
CA ASP A 131 19.30 16.76 -40.70
C ASP A 131 17.97 16.08 -41.09
N ASP A 132 16.90 16.80 -40.74
CA ASP A 132 15.48 16.71 -41.14
C ASP A 132 14.57 15.62 -40.51
N ASP A 133 13.60 15.90 -39.62
CA ASP A 133 12.49 16.88 -39.55
C ASP A 133 11.13 16.26 -39.99
N ASP A 134 10.08 16.70 -39.30
CA ASP A 134 8.64 16.53 -39.59
C ASP A 134 8.04 15.11 -39.40
N GLY A 135 6.90 14.87 -38.74
CA GLY A 135 5.72 15.69 -38.45
C GLY A 135 4.48 14.80 -38.60
N GLY A 136 3.39 15.11 -37.89
CA GLY A 136 2.05 14.78 -38.40
C GLY A 136 1.30 13.57 -37.79
N ASN A 137 0.47 13.92 -36.81
CA ASN A 137 -0.83 13.38 -36.44
C ASN A 137 -1.68 12.71 -37.55
N GLU A 138 -2.31 11.58 -37.22
CA GLU A 138 -3.71 11.23 -37.54
C GLU A 138 -4.32 10.38 -36.42
#